data_AF-A0A285CML2-F1
#
_entry.id   AF-A0A285CML2-F1
#
_cell.length_a   1.000
_cell.length_b   1.000
_cell.length_c   1.000
_cell.angle_alpha   90.00
_cell.angle_beta   90.00
_cell.angle_gamma   90.00
#
_symmetry.space_group_name_H-M   'P 1'
#
loop_
_entity.id
_entity.type
_entity.pdbx_description
1 polymer ?
#
loop_
_entity_poly.entity_id
_entity_poly.type
_entity_poly.pdbx_seq_one_letter_code
_entity_poly.pdbx_strand_id
1 'polypeptide(L)' 'MKSIFFFLITFFGVYLLLSLLTMMGMGYVIDWIPEATWTQKAIGTIKEGIINEAGIKLLVAGLIAITVSVVYDFKKRYK' A
#
# COMPACT_ATOMS: atom_id res chain seq x y z
N MET A 1 8.10 -4.69 21.80
CA MET A 1 8.79 -4.97 20.51
C MET A 1 7.99 -5.82 19.54
N LYS A 2 7.50 -7.02 19.89
CA LYS A 2 6.80 -7.91 18.92
C LYS A 2 5.51 -7.32 18.31
N SER A 3 4.72 -6.58 19.09
CA SER A 3 3.47 -5.94 18.61
C SER A 3 3.74 -4.79 17.62
N ILE A 4 4.74 -3.94 17.90
CA ILE A 4 5.17 -2.87 16.97
C ILE A 4 5.66 -3.44 15.64
N PHE A 5 6.44 -4.52 15.66
CA PHE A 5 6.90 -5.16 14.43
C PHE A 5 5.74 -5.72 13.61
N PHE A 6 4.76 -6.34 14.27
CA PHE A 6 3.55 -6.85 13.63
C PHE A 6 2.68 -5.74 13.04
N PHE A 7 2.55 -4.61 13.76
CA PHE A 7 1.90 -3.40 13.26
C PHE A 7 2.58 -2.91 11.98
N LEU A 8 3.90 -2.73 12.00
CA LEU A 8 4.65 -2.20 10.85
C LEU A 8 4.52 -3.12 9.63
N ILE A 9 4.67 -4.43 9.80
CA ILE A 9 4.50 -5.39 8.69
C ILE A 9 3.09 -5.30 8.11
N THR A 10 2.07 -5.26 8.97
CA THR A 10 0.68 -5.18 8.51
C THR A 10 0.42 -3.85 7.79
N PHE A 11 0.92 -2.76 8.34
CA PHE A 11 0.79 -1.42 7.77
C PHE A 11 1.42 -1.34 6.37
N PHE A 12 2.70 -1.70 6.26
CA PHE A 12 3.40 -1.67 4.98
C PHE A 12 2.82 -2.67 3.99
N GLY A 13 2.44 -3.87 4.44
CA GLY A 13 1.83 -4.90 3.60
C GLY A 13 0.51 -4.44 3.00
N VAL A 14 -0.39 -3.87 3.81
CA VAL A 14 -1.67 -3.34 3.34
C VAL A 14 -1.46 -2.14 2.41
N TYR A 15 -0.57 -1.22 2.75
CA TYR A 15 -0.27 -0.05 1.91
C TYR A 15 0.24 -0.47 0.53
N LEU A 16 1.19 -1.41 0.48
CA LEU A 16 1.72 -1.94 -0.77
C LEU A 16 0.66 -2.69 -1.57
N LEU A 17 -0.22 -3.45 -0.92
CA LEU A 17 -1.33 -4.13 -1.59
C LEU A 17 -2.29 -3.13 -2.25
N LEU A 18 -2.69 -2.09 -1.54
CA LEU A 18 -3.53 -1.03 -2.09
C LEU A 18 -2.82 -0.29 -3.23
N SER A 19 -1.51 -0.06 -3.09
CA SER A 19 -0.70 0.56 -4.14
C SER A 19 -0.66 -0.30 -5.40
N LEU A 20 -0.44 -1.60 -5.26
CA LEU A 20 -0.47 -2.57 -6.37
C LEU A 20 -1.82 -2.59 -7.07
N LEU A 21 -2.93 -2.60 -6.31
CA LEU A 21 -4.27 -2.53 -6.90
C LEU A 21 -4.45 -1.27 -7.74
N THR A 22 -3.97 -0.12 -7.24
CA THR A 22 -4.03 1.10 -8.03
C THR A 22 -3.15 1.04 -9.27
N MET A 23 -1.95 0.43 -9.22
CA MET A 23 -1.05 0.23 -10.39
C MET A 23 -1.71 -0.52 -11.55
N MET A 24 -2.70 -1.37 -11.25
CA MET A 24 -3.46 -2.10 -12.27
C MET A 24 -4.58 -1.26 -12.90
N GLY A 25 -4.76 -0.01 -12.44
CA GLY A 25 -5.64 0.96 -13.07
C GLY A 25 -5.14 1.35 -14.46
N MET A 26 -6.07 1.56 -15.39
CA MET A 26 -5.75 2.02 -16.74
C MET A 26 -5.78 3.56 -16.80
N GLY A 27 -4.95 4.13 -17.67
CA GLY A 27 -5.06 5.53 -18.08
C GLY A 27 -4.10 6.48 -17.39
N TYR A 28 -2.92 6.02 -16.97
CA TYR A 28 -1.89 6.93 -16.46
C TYR A 28 -1.43 7.88 -17.56
N VAL A 29 -1.09 9.11 -17.19
CA VAL A 29 -0.60 10.14 -18.14
C VAL A 29 0.55 9.61 -18.99
N ILE A 30 1.43 8.78 -18.42
CA ILE A 30 2.58 8.17 -19.11
C ILE A 30 2.19 7.15 -20.18
N ASP A 31 1.02 6.52 -20.07
CA ASP A 31 0.55 5.51 -21.03
C ASP A 31 0.23 6.16 -22.38
N TRP A 32 -0.28 7.40 -22.34
CA TRP A 32 -0.70 8.20 -23.50
C TRP A 32 0.47 8.89 -24.22
N ILE A 33 1.69 8.84 -23.68
CA ILE A 33 2.88 9.43 -24.30
C ILE A 33 3.49 8.38 -25.26
N PRO A 34 3.44 8.62 -26.59
CA PRO A 34 3.94 7.65 -27.57
C PRO A 34 5.47 7.56 -27.58
N GLU A 35 6.18 8.63 -27.22
CA GLU A 35 7.65 8.67 -27.17
C GLU A 35 8.25 8.03 -25.91
N ALA A 36 7.41 7.70 -24.92
CA ALA A 36 7.88 7.13 -23.66
C ALA A 36 8.31 5.66 -23.85
N THR A 37 9.52 5.34 -23.39
CA THR A 37 10.01 3.97 -23.43
C THR A 37 9.24 3.08 -22.46
N TRP A 38 9.30 1.75 -22.67
CA TRP A 38 8.71 0.77 -21.77
C TRP A 38 9.16 0.93 -20.31
N THR A 39 10.43 1.28 -20.09
CA THR A 39 10.97 1.52 -18.75
C THR A 39 10.41 2.78 -18.12
N GLN A 40 10.23 3.86 -18.89
CA GLN A 40 9.61 5.09 -18.42
C GLN A 40 8.14 4.88 -18.06
N LYS A 41 7.40 4.12 -18.88
CA LYS A 41 6.01 3.74 -18.60
C LYS A 41 5.90 2.96 -17.30
N ALA A 42 6.72 1.91 -17.13
CA ALA A 42 6.75 1.12 -15.90
C ALA A 42 7.05 1.96 -14.65
N ILE A 43 8.06 2.85 -14.70
CA ILE A 43 8.39 3.74 -13.59
C ILE A 43 7.24 4.70 -13.28
N GLY A 44 6.59 5.25 -14.31
CA GLY A 44 5.43 6.10 -14.16
C GLY A 44 4.27 5.39 -13.46
N THR A 45 3.92 4.19 -13.91
CA THR A 45 2.89 3.34 -13.27
C THR A 45 3.21 3.06 -11.80
N ILE A 46 4.45 2.70 -11.48
CA ILE A 46 4.86 2.41 -10.10
C ILE A 46 4.73 3.68 -9.25
N LYS A 47 5.20 4.82 -9.75
CA LYS A 47 5.14 6.09 -9.03
C LYS A 47 3.70 6.52 -8.77
N GLU A 48 2.84 6.45 -9.78
CA GLU A 48 1.42 6.77 -9.66
C GLU A 48 0.72 5.83 -8.69
N GLY A 49 0.95 4.52 -8.78
CA GLY A 49 0.37 3.57 -7.85
C GLY A 49 0.82 3.74 -6.41
N ILE A 50 2.02 4.28 -6.15
CA ILE A 50 2.49 4.57 -4.78
C ILE A 50 1.95 5.91 -4.27
N ILE A 51 1.95 6.95 -5.10
CA ILE A 51 1.70 8.34 -4.66
C ILE A 51 0.23 8.72 -4.79
N ASN A 52 -0.44 8.29 -5.86
CA ASN A 52 -1.83 8.64 -6.07
C ASN A 52 -2.69 8.07 -4.94
N GLU A 53 -3.61 8.87 -4.43
CA GLU A 53 -4.48 8.52 -3.29
C GLU A 53 -3.72 8.08 -2.03
N ALA A 54 -2.44 8.45 -1.88
CA ALA A 54 -1.61 8.05 -0.73
C ALA A 54 -2.28 8.37 0.61
N GLY A 55 -2.98 9.51 0.72
CA GLY A 55 -3.73 9.87 1.92
C GLY A 55 -4.77 8.81 2.34
N ILE A 56 -5.60 8.36 1.40
CA ILE A 56 -6.62 7.33 1.67
C ILE A 56 -5.94 6.00 1.98
N LYS A 57 -4.89 5.62 1.22
CA LYS A 57 -4.15 4.38 1.45
C LYS A 57 -3.48 4.35 2.82
N LEU A 58 -2.89 5.46 3.26
CA LEU A 58 -2.29 5.59 4.59
C LEU A 58 -3.35 5.45 5.69
N LEU A 59 -4.51 6.09 5.52
CA LEU A 59 -5.62 5.97 6.48
C LEU A 59 -6.12 4.53 6.59
N VAL A 60 -6.40 3.88 5.46
CA VAL A 60 -6.88 2.48 5.44
C VAL A 60 -5.84 1.52 6.00
N ALA A 61 -4.57 1.65 5.58
CA ALA A 61 -3.48 0.84 6.11
C ALA A 61 -3.30 1.04 7.63
N GLY A 62 -3.41 2.28 8.11
CA GLY A 62 -3.36 2.61 9.53
C GLY A 62 -4.48 1.93 10.32
N LEU A 63 -5.74 2.08 9.88
CA LEU A 63 -6.90 1.48 10.55
C LEU A 63 -6.81 -0.05 10.60
N ILE A 64 -6.43 -0.69 9.49
CA ILE A 64 -6.28 -2.15 9.43
C ILE A 64 -5.13 -2.60 10.35
N ALA A 65 -3.98 -1.93 10.29
CA ALA A 65 -2.83 -2.30 11.11
C ALA A 65 -3.11 -2.13 12.61
N ILE A 66 -3.80 -1.07 13.03
CA ILE A 66 -4.25 -0.88 14.42
C ILE A 66 -5.18 -2.03 14.82
N THR A 67 -6.22 -2.30 14.03
CA THR A 67 -7.24 -3.31 14.35
C THR A 67 -6.61 -4.69 14.49
N VAL A 68 -5.79 -5.09 13.52
CA VAL A 68 -5.13 -6.41 13.50
C VAL A 68 -4.14 -6.54 14.65
N SER A 69 -3.40 -5.49 14.99
CA SER A 69 -2.46 -5.49 16.13
C SER A 69 -3.19 -5.62 17.47
N VAL A 70 -4.30 -4.90 17.64
CA VAL A 70 -5.13 -4.98 18.84
C VAL A 70 -5.68 -6.40 19.00
N VAL A 71 -6.28 -6.97 17.95
CA VAL A 71 -6.80 -8.35 17.98
C VAL A 71 -5.71 -9.37 18.31
N TYR A 72 -4.52 -9.20 17.74
CA TYR A 72 -3.36 -10.07 18.01
C TYR A 72 -2.93 -10.01 19.48
N ASP A 73 -2.81 -8.81 20.06
CA ASP A 73 -2.42 -8.63 21.46
C ASP A 73 -3.50 -9.14 22.42
N PHE A 74 -4.79 -8.94 22.11
CA PHE A 74 -5.90 -9.53 22.86
C PHE A 74 -5.81 -11.06 22.85
N LYS A 75 -5.71 -11.69 21.68
CA LYS A 75 -5.61 -13.15 21.56
C LYS A 75 -4.40 -13.73 22.29
N LYS A 76 -3.28 -12.99 22.34
CA LYS A 76 -2.08 -13.41 23.06
C LYS A 76 -2.24 -13.37 24.59
N ARG A 77 -3.06 -12.45 25.13
CA ARG A 77 -3.27 -12.32 26.59
C ARG A 77 -4.21 -13.38 27.17
N TYR A 78 -5.18 -13.83 26.37
CA TYR A 78 -6.20 -14.81 26.79
C TYR A 78 -5.85 -16.25 26.39
N LYS A 79 -4.59 -16.51 26.04
CA LYS A 79 -4.07 -17.81 25.65
C LYS A 79 -2.85 -18.13 26.51
#